data_AF-A0A553FSY6-F1
#
_entry.id   AF-A0A553FSY6-F1
#
_cell.length_a   1.000
_cell.length_b   1.000
_cell.length_c   1.000
_cell.angle_alpha   90.00
_cell.angle_beta   90.00
_cell.angle_gamma   90.00
#
_symmetry.space_group_name_H-M   'P 1'
#
loop_
_entity.id
_entity.type
_entity.pdbx_description
1 polymer ?
#
loop_
_entity_poly.entity_id
_entity_poly.type
_entity_poly.pdbx_seq_one_letter_code
_entity_poly.pdbx_strand_id
1 'polypeptide(L)'
;MNTISSIKPILLLLLVLFSLTACNKERVQENSKPNVIYILADDLGYADLSCYGQTKFTTPNIDKLAAKGIKFTQHYSGSTVCAPSRSALM
;
A
#
# COMPACT_ATOMS: atom_id res chain seq x y z
N MET A 1 -43.25 -39.30 -31.63
CA MET A 1 -43.09 -37.84 -31.44
C MET A 1 -42.76 -37.42 -30.00
N ASN A 2 -42.24 -38.32 -29.14
CA ASN A 2 -42.08 -38.02 -27.70
C ASN A 2 -40.62 -37.88 -27.22
N THR A 3 -39.63 -38.19 -28.06
CA THR A 3 -38.21 -38.08 -27.71
C THR A 3 -37.71 -36.63 -27.66
N ILE A 4 -38.30 -35.72 -28.45
CA ILE A 4 -37.88 -34.30 -28.54
C ILE A 4 -38.23 -33.50 -27.27
N SER A 5 -39.31 -33.87 -26.55
CA SER A 5 -39.73 -33.18 -25.32
C SER A 5 -38.77 -33.44 -24.15
N SER A 6 -38.18 -34.64 -24.08
CA SER A 6 -37.30 -35.05 -22.98
C SER A 6 -35.89 -34.43 -23.05
N ILE A 7 -35.50 -33.85 -24.19
CA ILE A 7 -34.17 -33.26 -24.43
C ILE A 7 -34.12 -31.78 -23.98
N LYS A 8 -35.27 -31.08 -24.00
CA LYS A 8 -35.38 -29.67 -23.55
C LYS A 8 -34.92 -29.42 -22.11
N PRO A 9 -35.28 -30.23 -21.09
CA PRO A 9 -34.82 -29.99 -19.71
C PRO A 9 -33.32 -30.24 -19.56
N ILE A 10 -32.76 -31.19 -20.31
CA ILE A 10 -31.31 -31.48 -20.31
C ILE A 10 -30.54 -30.30 -20.93
N LEU A 11 -31.04 -29.75 -22.03
CA LEU A 11 -30.44 -28.58 -22.68
C LEU A 11 -30.54 -27.33 -21.78
N LEU A 12 -31.66 -27.14 -21.09
CA LEU A 12 -31.85 -26.05 -20.14
C LEU A 12 -30.90 -26.18 -18.93
N LEU A 13 -30.73 -27.40 -18.41
CA LEU A 13 -29.81 -27.69 -17.30
C LEU A 13 -28.35 -27.44 -17.70
N LEU A 14 -27.96 -27.86 -18.92
CA LEU A 14 -26.63 -27.59 -19.47
C LEU A 14 -26.38 -26.09 -19.67
N LEU A 15 -27.39 -25.34 -20.12
CA LEU A 15 -27.29 -23.89 -20.30
C LEU A 15 -27.11 -23.16 -18.95
N VAL A 16 -27.84 -23.61 -17.92
CA VAL A 16 -27.71 -23.08 -16.55
C VAL A 16 -26.35 -23.43 -15.95
N LEU A 17 -25.87 -24.66 -16.12
CA LEU A 17 -24.51 -25.05 -15.70
C LEU A 17 -23.45 -24.20 -16.41
N PHE A 18 -23.61 -23.97 -17.72
CA PHE A 18 -22.67 -23.16 -18.50
C PHE A 18 -22.64 -21.71 -18.02
N SER A 19 -23.81 -21.14 -17.70
CA SER A 19 -23.92 -19.78 -17.15
C SER A 19 -23.30 -19.65 -15.75
N LEU A 20 -23.42 -20.68 -14.91
CA LEU A 20 -22.78 -20.74 -13.59
C LEU A 20 -21.25 -20.80 -13.69
N THR A 21 -20.71 -21.50 -14.69
CA THR A 21 -19.25 -21.55 -14.95
C THR A 21 -18.71 -20.30 -15.63
N ALA A 22 -19.55 -19.51 -16.30
CA ALA A 22 -19.15 -18.31 -17.02
C ALA A 22 -19.05 -17.05 -16.14
N CYS A 23 -19.33 -17.14 -14.85
CA CYS A 23 -19.13 -16.05 -13.90
C CYS A 23 -17.63 -15.87 -13.59
N ASN A 24 -16.87 -15.44 -14.59
CA ASN A 24 -15.53 -14.91 -14.39
C ASN A 24 -15.67 -13.59 -13.63
N LYS A 25 -15.48 -13.66 -12.32
CA LYS A 25 -15.28 -12.48 -11.47
C LYS A 25 -14.06 -11.76 -12.03
N GLU A 26 -14.26 -10.63 -12.71
CA GLU A 26 -13.16 -9.76 -13.10
C GLU A 26 -12.32 -9.51 -11.85
N ARG A 27 -11.10 -10.04 -11.84
CA ARG A 27 -10.12 -9.65 -10.83
C ARG A 27 -9.80 -8.21 -11.18
N VAL A 28 -10.42 -7.28 -10.47
CA VAL A 28 -9.89 -5.92 -10.34
C VAL A 28 -8.43 -6.11 -9.99
N GLN A 29 -7.55 -5.75 -10.92
CA GLN A 29 -6.13 -5.79 -10.69
C GLN A 29 -5.85 -4.71 -9.67
N GLU A 30 -6.02 -5.06 -8.38
CA GLU A 30 -5.53 -4.24 -7.29
C GLU A 30 -4.07 -3.99 -7.62
N ASN A 31 -3.74 -2.72 -7.80
CA ASN A 31 -2.38 -2.29 -8.02
C ASN A 31 -1.62 -2.66 -6.75
N SER A 32 -1.06 -3.87 -6.72
CA SER A 32 -0.65 -4.58 -5.50
C SER A 32 0.64 -4.03 -4.89
N LYS A 33 1.22 -3.01 -5.52
CA LYS A 33 2.39 -2.31 -5.03
C LYS A 33 1.95 -1.10 -4.22
N PRO A 34 2.46 -0.93 -3.00
CA PRO A 34 2.19 0.29 -2.25
C PRO A 34 2.82 1.48 -2.97
N ASN A 35 2.17 2.64 -2.84
CA ASN A 35 2.82 3.91 -3.18
C ASN A 35 3.86 4.23 -2.11
N VAL A 36 5.05 4.62 -2.53
CA VAL A 36 6.14 5.04 -1.62
C VAL A 36 6.32 6.54 -1.74
N ILE A 37 6.16 7.25 -0.63
CA ILE A 37 6.43 8.69 -0.53
C ILE A 37 7.65 8.86 0.39
N TYR A 38 8.74 9.38 -0.15
CA TYR A 38 9.95 9.69 0.61
C TYR A 38 10.03 11.19 0.89
N ILE A 39 9.93 11.56 2.16
CA ILE A 39 10.02 12.95 2.62
C ILE A 39 11.39 13.15 3.27
N LEU A 40 12.22 13.99 2.67
CA LEU A 40 13.54 14.36 3.18
C LEU A 40 13.52 15.83 3.62
N ALA A 41 13.93 16.11 4.85
CA ALA A 41 14.17 17.46 5.35
C ALA A 41 15.68 17.71 5.43
N ASP A 42 16.14 18.81 4.84
CA ASP A 42 17.54 19.24 4.95
C ASP A 42 17.80 19.85 6.33
N ASP A 43 19.01 19.66 6.86
CA ASP A 43 19.45 20.18 8.17
C ASP A 43 18.52 19.88 9.38
N LEU A 44 17.79 18.75 9.35
CA LEU A 44 16.96 18.31 10.49
C LEU A 44 17.76 17.45 11.47
N GLY A 45 18.05 17.98 12.66
CA GLY A 45 18.74 17.28 13.73
C GLY A 45 17.85 16.29 14.49
N TYR A 46 18.48 15.33 15.16
CA TYR A 46 17.78 14.27 15.92
C TYR A 46 16.80 14.82 16.97
N ALA A 47 17.18 15.87 17.68
CA ALA A 47 16.40 16.44 18.78
C ALA A 47 15.49 17.62 18.35
N ASP A 48 15.27 17.81 17.05
CA ASP A 48 14.49 18.94 16.54
C ASP A 48 12.98 18.70 16.52
N LEU A 49 12.54 17.43 16.62
CA LEU A 49 11.12 17.06 16.60
C LEU A 49 10.59 16.77 18.01
N SER A 50 9.32 17.11 18.27
CA SER A 50 8.70 16.85 19.58
C SER A 50 8.60 15.36 19.90
N CYS A 51 8.43 14.49 18.89
CA CYS A 51 8.43 13.04 19.08
C CYS A 51 9.80 12.43 19.48
N TYR A 52 10.88 13.22 19.42
CA TYR A 52 12.23 12.89 19.92
C TYR A 52 12.65 13.70 21.16
N GLY A 53 11.74 14.48 21.76
CA GLY A 53 11.97 15.17 23.04
C GLY A 53 12.22 16.67 22.97
N GLN A 54 12.08 17.31 21.80
CA GLN A 54 12.03 18.77 21.71
C GLN A 54 10.88 19.34 22.56
N THR A 55 11.14 20.41 23.32
CA THR A 55 10.16 21.02 24.24
C THR A 55 9.77 22.47 23.89
N LYS A 56 10.50 23.12 22.98
CA LYS A 56 10.26 24.53 22.62
C LYS A 56 9.05 24.73 21.69
N PHE A 57 8.71 23.72 20.91
CA PHE A 57 7.57 23.74 19.98
C PHE A 57 7.10 22.31 19.69
N THR A 58 5.96 22.19 19.03
CA THR A 58 5.35 20.90 18.66
C THR A 58 5.38 20.67 17.16
N THR A 59 5.56 19.43 16.74
CA THR A 59 5.50 18.97 15.34
C THR A 59 4.32 18.03 15.11
N PRO A 60 3.06 18.50 15.24
CA PRO A 60 1.89 17.64 15.40
C PRO A 60 1.63 16.69 14.21
N ASN A 61 1.99 17.08 12.99
CA ASN A 61 1.82 16.21 11.83
C ASN A 61 2.88 15.09 11.80
N ILE A 62 4.12 15.39 12.19
CA ILE A 62 5.19 14.40 12.30
C ILE A 62 4.95 13.48 13.50
N ASP A 63 4.45 14.01 14.61
CA ASP A 63 4.08 13.23 15.79
C ASP A 63 2.98 12.22 15.47
N LYS A 64 1.97 12.61 14.68
CA LYS A 64 0.92 11.70 14.18
C LYS A 64 1.49 10.59 13.28
N LEU A 65 2.45 10.92 12.42
CA LEU A 65 3.12 9.92 11.58
C LEU A 65 3.92 8.93 12.44
N ALA A 66 4.68 9.43 13.40
CA ALA A 66 5.46 8.62 14.32
C ALA A 66 4.58 7.70 15.19
N ALA A 67 3.43 8.20 15.68
CA ALA A 67 2.50 7.42 16.50
C ALA A 67 1.78 6.30 15.74
N LYS A 68 1.61 6.45 14.42
CA LYS A 68 0.97 5.45 13.53
C LYS A 68 1.99 4.58 12.78
N GLY A 69 3.27 4.83 13.00
CA GLY A 69 4.36 4.19 12.26
C GLY A 69 5.45 3.68 13.17
N ILE A 70 6.68 3.71 12.66
CA ILE A 70 7.88 3.26 13.36
C ILE A 70 8.84 4.44 13.50
N LYS A 71 9.39 4.64 14.70
CA LYS A 71 10.49 5.59 14.95
C LYS A 71 11.81 4.84 14.99
N PHE A 72 12.82 5.40 14.33
CA PHE A 72 14.20 4.91 14.42
C PHE A 72 15.00 5.87 15.31
N THR A 73 15.45 5.40 16.46
CA THR A 73 16.27 6.21 17.39
C THR A 73 17.75 6.20 17.06
N GLN A 74 18.19 5.30 16.17
CA GLN A 74 19.58 5.10 15.77
C GLN A 74 19.75 5.15 14.24
N HIS A 75 19.14 6.14 13.58
CA HIS A 75 19.29 6.37 12.15
C HIS A 75 20.42 7.38 11.89
N TYR A 76 21.47 6.96 11.20
CA TYR A 76 22.63 7.79 10.87
C TYR A 76 22.60 8.19 9.39
N SER A 77 22.94 9.45 9.12
CA SER A 77 23.18 9.92 7.75
C SER A 77 24.48 9.30 7.21
N GLY A 78 24.53 8.99 5.91
CA GLY A 78 25.73 8.47 5.25
C GLY A 78 26.90 9.46 5.23
N SER A 79 26.62 10.76 5.43
CA SER A 79 27.61 11.82 5.59
C SER A 79 27.02 13.00 6.37
N THR A 80 27.87 13.86 6.93
CA THR A 80 27.47 15.10 7.61
C THR A 80 27.28 16.29 6.67
N VAL A 81 27.35 16.08 5.35
CA VAL A 81 27.17 17.12 4.33
C VAL A 81 26.04 16.72 3.37
N CYS A 82 25.23 17.68 2.95
CA CYS A 82 23.98 17.43 2.20
C CYS A 82 24.21 16.64 0.90
N ALA A 83 25.18 17.03 0.08
CA ALA A 83 25.45 16.36 -1.19
C ALA A 83 25.87 14.89 -1.03
N PRO A 84 26.93 14.55 -0.25
CA PRO A 84 27.31 13.15 -0.04
C PRO A 84 26.29 12.35 0.77
N SER A 85 25.51 12.97 1.65
CA SER A 85 24.39 12.31 2.34
C SER A 85 23.33 11.83 1.35
N ARG A 86 22.91 12.72 0.44
CA ARG A 86 21.95 12.36 -0.63
C ARG A 86 22.53 11.35 -1.60
N SER A 87 23.82 11.43 -1.93
CA SER A 87 24.49 10.42 -2.76
C SER A 87 24.50 9.04 -2.12
N ALA A 88 24.59 8.93 -0.79
CA ALA A 88 24.54 7.64 -0.10
C ALA A 88 23.14 6.98 -0.12
N LEU A 89 22.10 7.76 -0.40
CA LEU A 89 20.71 7.28 -0.52
C LEU A 89 20.38 6.75 -1.92
N MET A 90 21.05 7.27 -2.97
CA MET A 90 20.78 6.98 -4.39
C MET A 90 21.62 5.81 -4.92
#